data_AF-A0A9E1XZR9-F1
#
_entry.id   AF-A0A9E1XZR9-F1
#
_cell.length_a   1.000
_cell.length_b   1.000
_cell.length_c   1.000
_cell.angle_alpha   90.00
_cell.angle_beta   90.00
_cell.angle_gamma   90.00
#
_symmetry.space_group_name_H-M   'P 1'
#
loop_
_entity.id
_entity.type
_entity.pdbx_description
1 polymer ?
#
loop_
_entity_poly.entity_id
_entity_poly.type
_entity_poly.pdbx_seq_one_letter_code
_entity_poly.pdbx_strand_id
1 'polypeptide(L)'
;MNWASTFCASGATLCLHHIEAEDQFERIMKAIERIPELNTETARTTLKRELMQEAQRFLDHCQLTLEQYRPDVTVQHSVEMAPVQHGYLTWITQTQPELIVLDMLDATKAVNRGIADALAMQFTDLPFLLL
;
A
#
# COMPACT_ATOMS: atom_id res chain seq x y z
N MET A 1 -10.56 -2.12 4.25
CA MET A 1 -10.98 -1.36 3.04
C MET A 1 -12.44 -0.93 3.05
N ASN A 2 -13.42 -1.82 3.26
CA ASN A 2 -14.86 -1.45 3.25
C ASN A 2 -15.24 -0.31 4.22
N TRP A 3 -14.55 -0.18 5.35
CA TRP A 3 -14.80 0.92 6.28
C TRP A 3 -14.39 2.28 5.72
N ALA A 4 -13.27 2.39 5.00
CA ALA A 4 -12.78 3.66 4.48
C ALA A 4 -13.79 4.33 3.54
N SER A 5 -14.46 3.55 2.68
CA SER A 5 -15.46 4.10 1.77
C SER A 5 -16.65 4.73 2.50
N THR A 6 -17.01 4.26 3.70
CA THR A 6 -18.11 4.85 4.50
C THR A 6 -17.83 6.27 4.97
N PHE A 7 -16.56 6.68 5.01
CA PHE A 7 -16.15 8.05 5.35
C PHE A 7 -16.06 8.97 4.12
N CYS A 8 -16.13 8.43 2.91
CA CYS A 8 -16.18 9.22 1.69
C CYS A 8 -17.58 9.79 1.47
N ALA A 9 -17.66 11.12 1.35
CA ALA A 9 -18.86 11.80 0.89
C ALA A 9 -19.14 11.47 -0.59
N SER A 10 -20.39 11.70 -1.03
CA SER A 10 -20.74 11.62 -2.45
C SER A 10 -19.87 12.58 -3.26
N GLY A 11 -19.30 12.10 -4.36
CA GLY A 11 -18.38 12.83 -5.23
C GLY A 11 -16.92 12.87 -4.75
N ALA A 12 -16.61 12.27 -3.58
CA ALA A 12 -15.23 12.19 -3.10
C ALA A 12 -14.41 11.14 -3.86
N THR A 13 -13.09 11.19 -3.67
CA THR A 13 -12.15 10.20 -4.19
C THR A 13 -11.65 9.32 -3.05
N LEU A 14 -11.73 8.00 -3.22
CA LEU A 14 -11.09 7.02 -2.34
C LEU A 14 -9.82 6.51 -3.02
N CYS A 15 -8.67 6.85 -2.45
CA CYS A 15 -7.38 6.38 -2.94
C CYS A 15 -6.92 5.14 -2.15
N LEU A 16 -6.72 4.02 -2.84
CA LEU A 16 -6.13 2.80 -2.28
C LEU A 16 -4.65 2.76 -2.63
N HIS A 17 -3.78 2.64 -1.64
CA HIS A 17 -2.34 2.61 -1.87
C HIS A 17 -1.71 1.38 -1.22
N HIS A 18 -0.95 0.63 -2.02
CA HIS A 18 -0.20 -0.54 -1.57
C HIS A 18 1.28 -0.37 -1.84
N ILE A 19 2.10 -0.74 -0.86
CA ILE A 19 3.56 -0.76 -0.96
C ILE A 19 4.04 -2.20 -0.78
N GLU A 20 4.66 -2.73 -1.81
CA GLU A 20 5.53 -3.91 -1.69
C GLU A 20 6.83 -3.50 -1.01
N ALA A 21 7.08 -4.09 0.16
CA ALA A 21 8.21 -3.75 1.02
C ALA A 21 9.57 -4.09 0.36
N GLU A 22 10.27 -3.07 -0.15
CA GLU A 22 11.52 -3.25 -0.87
C GLU A 22 12.61 -3.89 -0.01
N ASP A 23 12.68 -3.54 1.27
CA ASP A 23 13.64 -4.12 2.23
C ASP A 23 13.42 -5.63 2.42
N GLN A 24 12.16 -6.07 2.44
CA GLN A 24 11.81 -7.49 2.48
C GLN A 24 12.21 -8.18 1.17
N PHE A 25 11.91 -7.57 0.02
CA PHE A 25 12.29 -8.07 -1.29
C PHE A 25 13.80 -8.25 -1.42
N GLU A 26 14.59 -7.24 -1.06
CA GLU A 26 16.06 -7.30 -1.10
C GLU A 26 16.62 -8.37 -0.15
N ARG A 27 15.98 -8.58 1.01
CA ARG A 27 16.36 -9.66 1.93
C ARG A 27 16.16 -11.04 1.30
N ILE A 28 15.08 -11.24 0.56
CA ILE A 28 14.81 -12.49 -0.17
C ILE A 28 15.82 -12.66 -1.30
N MET A 29 16.11 -11.60 -2.06
CA MET A 29 17.09 -11.66 -3.15
C MET A 29 18.49 -12.04 -2.67
N LYS A 30 18.93 -11.52 -1.51
CA LYS A 30 20.19 -11.94 -0.88
C LYS A 30 20.25 -13.42 -0.52
N ALA A 31 19.12 -14.06 -0.26
CA ALA A 31 19.07 -15.50 -0.03
C ALA A 31 19.14 -16.27 -1.36
N ILE A 32 18.43 -15.79 -2.39
CA ILE A 32 18.45 -16.36 -3.74
C ILE A 32 19.86 -16.29 -4.36
N GLU A 33 20.57 -15.18 -4.17
CA GLU A 33 21.96 -14.97 -4.61
C GLU A 33 22.94 -16.05 -4.11
N ARG A 34 22.61 -16.73 -3.01
CA ARG A 34 23.45 -17.78 -2.42
C ARG A 34 23.19 -19.17 -3.01
N ILE A 35 22.26 -19.29 -3.97
CA ILE A 35 21.90 -20.54 -4.63
C ILE A 35 22.54 -20.52 -6.03
N PRO A 36 23.71 -21.13 -6.24
CA PRO A 36 24.49 -21.00 -7.47
C PRO A 36 23.75 -21.50 -8.72
N GLU A 37 22.82 -22.43 -8.55
CA GLU A 37 22.04 -23.02 -9.63
C GLU A 37 20.93 -22.08 -10.16
N LEU A 38 20.62 -21.00 -9.44
CA LEU A 38 19.60 -20.03 -9.83
C LEU A 38 20.22 -18.84 -10.56
N ASN A 39 19.62 -18.51 -11.71
CA ASN A 39 19.88 -17.23 -12.36
C ASN A 39 19.24 -16.10 -11.53
N THR A 40 20.08 -15.40 -10.75
CA THR A 40 19.65 -14.34 -9.83
C THR A 40 18.93 -13.19 -10.55
N GLU A 41 19.39 -12.79 -11.73
CA GLU A 41 18.78 -11.70 -12.50
C GLU A 41 17.36 -12.07 -12.97
N THR A 42 17.20 -13.30 -13.46
CA THR A 42 15.90 -13.83 -13.87
C THR A 42 14.96 -13.97 -12.68
N ALA A 43 15.47 -14.46 -11.54
CA ALA A 43 14.69 -14.58 -10.31
C ALA A 43 14.23 -13.20 -9.82
N ARG A 44 15.12 -12.20 -9.77
CA ARG A 44 14.81 -10.82 -9.37
C ARG A 44 13.70 -10.23 -10.24
N THR A 45 13.86 -10.31 -11.55
CA THR A 45 12.92 -9.71 -12.51
C THR A 45 11.56 -10.40 -12.45
N THR A 46 11.57 -11.73 -12.34
CA THR A 46 10.34 -12.53 -12.30
C THR A 46 9.59 -12.31 -10.99
N LEU A 47 10.28 -12.42 -9.84
CA LEU A 47 9.67 -12.25 -8.53
C LEU A 47 9.10 -10.85 -8.35
N LYS A 48 9.86 -9.80 -8.72
CA LYS A 48 9.37 -8.42 -8.67
C LYS A 48 8.12 -8.26 -9.53
N ARG A 49 8.13 -8.79 -10.76
CA ARG A 49 6.98 -8.71 -11.67
C ARG A 49 5.75 -9.42 -11.10
N GLU A 50 5.89 -10.63 -10.56
CA GLU A 50 4.77 -11.38 -10.00
C GLU A 50 4.18 -10.67 -8.76
N LEU A 51 5.00 -10.21 -7.82
CA LEU A 51 4.55 -9.47 -6.63
C LEU A 51 3.75 -8.22 -7.03
N MET A 52 4.31 -7.41 -7.93
CA MET A 52 3.64 -6.20 -8.41
C MET A 52 2.34 -6.52 -9.15
N GLN A 53 2.30 -7.58 -9.96
CA GLN A 53 1.09 -7.99 -10.68
C GLN A 53 0.01 -8.53 -9.74
N GLU A 54 0.39 -9.27 -8.70
CA GLU A 54 -0.53 -9.78 -7.69
C GLU A 54 -1.19 -8.63 -6.92
N ALA A 55 -0.40 -7.69 -6.41
CA ALA A 55 -0.90 -6.49 -5.75
C ALA A 55 -1.81 -5.65 -6.67
N GLN A 56 -1.41 -5.49 -7.94
CA GLN A 56 -2.21 -4.77 -8.92
C GLN A 56 -3.57 -5.42 -9.14
N ARG A 57 -3.60 -6.74 -9.41
CA ARG A 57 -4.86 -7.48 -9.60
C ARG A 57 -5.77 -7.41 -8.38
N PHE A 58 -5.20 -7.44 -7.19
CA PHE A 58 -5.96 -7.29 -5.96
C PHE A 58 -6.63 -5.91 -5.87
N LEU A 59 -5.89 -4.83 -6.12
CA LEU A 59 -6.46 -3.48 -6.10
C LEU A 59 -7.45 -3.23 -7.24
N ASP A 60 -7.20 -3.78 -8.43
CA ASP A 60 -8.16 -3.73 -9.55
C ASP A 60 -9.50 -4.34 -9.13
N HIS A 61 -9.45 -5.50 -8.47
CA HIS A 61 -10.64 -6.17 -7.95
C HIS A 61 -11.33 -5.35 -6.85
N CYS A 62 -10.56 -4.74 -5.94
CA CYS A 62 -11.11 -3.85 -4.91
C CYS A 62 -11.80 -2.63 -5.52
N GLN A 63 -11.19 -1.99 -6.52
CA GLN A 63 -11.78 -0.85 -7.21
C GLN A 63 -13.11 -1.23 -7.86
N LEU A 64 -13.15 -2.28 -8.67
CA LEU A 64 -14.38 -2.75 -9.31
C LEU A 64 -15.50 -3.02 -8.29
N THR A 65 -15.13 -3.68 -7.19
CA THR A 65 -16.07 -4.01 -6.11
C THR A 65 -16.59 -2.73 -5.45
N LEU A 66 -15.71 -1.79 -5.11
CA LEU A 66 -16.09 -0.54 -4.44
C LEU A 66 -16.94 0.35 -5.33
N GLU A 67 -16.62 0.49 -6.61
CA GLU A 67 -17.41 1.27 -7.57
C GLU A 67 -18.81 0.68 -7.76
N GLN A 68 -18.96 -0.65 -7.68
CA GLN A 68 -20.27 -1.30 -7.71
C GLN A 68 -21.13 -0.95 -6.47
N TYR A 69 -20.53 -0.89 -5.28
CA TYR A 69 -21.26 -0.61 -4.03
C TYR A 69 -21.40 0.88 -3.71
N ARG A 70 -20.49 1.72 -4.22
CA ARG A 70 -20.41 3.17 -4.01
C ARG A 70 -20.18 3.88 -5.34
N PRO A 71 -21.16 3.85 -6.26
CA PRO A 71 -21.05 4.50 -7.56
C PRO A 71 -20.94 6.03 -7.47
N ASP A 72 -21.20 6.59 -6.29
CA ASP A 72 -21.04 8.01 -5.96
C ASP A 72 -19.59 8.41 -5.63
N VAL A 73 -18.68 7.45 -5.46
CA VAL A 73 -17.28 7.68 -5.09
C VAL A 73 -16.37 7.30 -6.25
N THR A 74 -15.40 8.17 -6.56
CA THR A 74 -14.34 7.82 -7.51
C THR A 74 -13.30 6.98 -6.78
N VAL A 75 -12.98 5.79 -7.29
CA VAL A 75 -11.95 4.96 -6.69
C VAL A 75 -10.69 5.03 -7.55
N GLN A 76 -9.55 5.25 -6.91
CA GLN A 76 -8.24 5.24 -7.55
C GLN A 76 -7.32 4.34 -6.76
N HIS A 77 -6.36 3.69 -7.43
CA HIS A 77 -5.37 2.89 -6.73
C HIS A 77 -3.97 3.04 -7.31
N SER A 78 -2.97 2.82 -6.45
CA SER A 78 -1.58 2.72 -6.87
C SER A 78 -0.86 1.61 -6.11
N VAL A 79 0.06 0.97 -6.82
CA VAL A 79 0.97 -0.04 -6.30
C VAL A 79 2.39 0.44 -6.56
N GLU A 80 3.23 0.40 -5.55
CA GLU A 80 4.66 0.64 -5.71
C GLU A 80 5.50 -0.37 -4.92
N MET A 81 6.77 -0.50 -5.29
CA MET A 81 7.77 -1.17 -4.48
C MET A 81 8.74 -0.11 -3.98
N ALA A 82 8.77 0.09 -2.66
CA ALA A 82 9.55 1.13 -2.01
C ALA A 82 9.87 0.74 -0.57
N PRO A 83 10.84 1.42 0.08
CA PRO A 83 10.96 1.36 1.52
C PRO A 83 9.68 1.93 2.14
N VAL A 84 8.96 1.12 2.93
CA VAL A 84 7.56 1.39 3.32
C VAL A 84 7.34 2.79 3.91
N GLN A 85 8.21 3.24 4.82
CA GLN A 85 8.10 4.58 5.40
C GLN A 85 8.27 5.69 4.35
N HIS A 86 9.24 5.54 3.46
CA HIS A 86 9.51 6.53 2.41
C HIS A 86 8.40 6.57 1.36
N GLY A 87 7.85 5.40 0.99
CA GLY A 87 6.74 5.30 0.05
C GLY A 87 5.50 6.04 0.56
N TYR A 88 5.06 5.77 1.80
CA TYR A 88 3.91 6.47 2.36
C TYR A 88 4.13 7.98 2.46
N LEU A 89 5.31 8.45 2.90
CA LEU A 89 5.61 9.89 2.97
C LEU A 89 5.51 10.55 1.58
N THR A 90 6.09 9.91 0.58
CA THR A 90 6.07 10.41 -0.81
C THR A 90 4.64 10.43 -1.34
N TRP A 91 3.91 9.34 -1.17
CA TRP A 91 2.53 9.22 -1.63
C TRP A 91 1.59 10.23 -0.97
N ILE A 92 1.69 10.42 0.36
CA ILE A 92 0.87 11.42 1.08
C ILE A 92 1.21 12.83 0.61
N THR A 93 2.48 13.15 0.40
CA THR A 93 2.92 14.46 -0.08
C THR A 93 2.38 14.77 -1.48
N GLN A 94 2.35 13.77 -2.36
CA GLN A 94 1.88 13.92 -3.74
C GLN A 94 0.36 13.92 -3.85
N THR A 95 -0.31 13.05 -3.10
CA THR A 95 -1.77 12.85 -3.17
C THR A 95 -2.52 13.89 -2.34
N GLN A 96 -1.89 14.41 -1.29
CA GLN A 96 -2.48 15.37 -0.33
C GLN A 96 -3.89 14.93 0.13
N PRO A 97 -4.03 13.71 0.67
CA PRO A 97 -5.34 13.23 1.12
C PRO A 97 -5.87 14.08 2.27
N GLU A 98 -7.21 14.15 2.41
CA GLU A 98 -7.88 14.85 3.51
C GLU A 98 -8.09 13.96 4.75
N LEU A 99 -7.97 12.63 4.58
CA LEU A 99 -8.09 11.64 5.63
C LEU A 99 -7.23 10.42 5.26
N ILE A 100 -6.43 9.94 6.21
CA ILE A 100 -5.74 8.66 6.09
C ILE A 100 -6.47 7.63 6.93
N VAL A 101 -6.78 6.48 6.33
CA VAL A 101 -7.35 5.31 7.03
C VAL A 101 -6.31 4.19 7.03
N LEU A 102 -5.88 3.75 8.22
CA LEU A 102 -4.94 2.65 8.40
C LEU A 102 -5.62 1.51 9.17
N ASP A 103 -5.45 0.29 8.67
CA ASP A 103 -5.95 -0.91 9.34
C ASP A 103 -4.89 -1.47 10.31
N MET A 104 -5.23 -1.50 11.60
CA MET A 104 -4.38 -1.82 12.76
C MET A 104 -4.67 -3.19 13.41
N LEU A 105 -5.64 -3.97 12.94
CA LEU A 105 -6.11 -5.25 13.54
C LEU A 105 -5.36 -6.61 13.32
N ASP A 106 -4.77 -6.94 12.16
CA ASP A 106 -4.07 -8.21 11.86
C ASP A 106 -2.60 -8.36 12.39
N ALA A 107 -2.08 -9.56 12.56
CA ALA A 107 -0.87 -9.83 13.36
C ALA A 107 0.50 -9.43 12.72
N THR A 108 0.53 -8.87 11.51
CA THR A 108 1.74 -8.32 10.84
C THR A 108 2.13 -6.90 11.29
N LYS A 109 1.51 -6.38 12.37
CA LYS A 109 1.25 -4.94 12.62
C LYS A 109 2.13 -4.16 13.60
N ALA A 110 3.27 -4.68 14.03
CA ALA A 110 4.27 -3.83 14.69
C ALA A 110 4.76 -2.71 13.74
N VAL A 111 4.86 -3.03 12.45
CA VAL A 111 5.27 -2.09 11.40
C VAL A 111 4.21 -1.01 11.16
N ASN A 112 2.93 -1.38 11.03
CA ASN A 112 1.84 -0.42 10.82
C ASN A 112 1.69 0.57 11.98
N ARG A 113 1.96 0.13 13.22
CA ARG A 113 1.97 1.04 14.38
C ARG A 113 3.11 2.04 14.33
N GLY A 114 4.32 1.57 14.05
CA GLY A 114 5.47 2.45 13.88
C GLY A 114 5.29 3.44 12.72
N ILE A 115 4.62 3.02 11.64
CA ILE A 115 4.28 3.90 10.51
C ILE A 115 3.22 4.93 10.92
N ALA A 116 2.14 4.51 11.57
CA ALA A 116 1.10 5.44 12.03
C ALA A 116 1.68 6.52 12.96
N ASP A 117 2.54 6.13 13.90
CA ASP A 117 3.22 7.06 14.80
C ASP A 117 4.14 8.03 14.03
N ALA A 118 4.95 7.51 13.09
CA ALA A 118 5.85 8.32 12.27
C ALA A 118 5.10 9.32 11.37
N LEU A 119 3.98 8.89 10.78
CA LEU A 119 3.14 9.74 9.93
C LEU A 119 2.41 10.81 10.76
N ALA A 120 1.85 10.44 11.91
CA ALA A 120 1.17 11.39 12.79
C ALA A 120 2.12 12.47 13.35
N MET A 121 3.40 12.14 13.58
CA MET A 121 4.41 13.13 13.95
C MET A 121 4.76 14.10 12.81
N GLN A 122 4.72 13.65 11.56
CA GLN A 122 5.05 14.50 10.41
C GLN A 122 3.86 15.32 9.88
N PHE A 123 2.64 14.78 9.98
CA PHE A 123 1.43 15.41 9.45
C PHE A 123 0.45 15.72 10.57
N THR A 124 0.76 16.75 11.36
CA THR A 124 -0.05 17.14 12.53
C THR A 124 -1.46 17.62 12.19
N ASP A 125 -1.65 18.15 10.98
CA ASP A 125 -2.93 18.72 10.52
C ASP A 125 -3.76 17.71 9.70
N LEU A 126 -3.23 16.51 9.44
CA LEU A 126 -3.90 15.47 8.65
C LEU A 126 -4.66 14.51 9.57
N PRO A 127 -5.98 14.36 9.44
CA PRO A 127 -6.73 13.37 10.20
C PRO A 127 -6.29 11.93 9.88
N PHE A 128 -6.14 11.12 10.94
CA PHE A 128 -5.90 9.69 10.86
C PHE A 128 -7.03 8.91 11.51
N LEU A 129 -7.57 7.92 10.79
CA LEU A 129 -8.47 6.91 11.34
C LEU A 129 -7.72 5.58 11.43
N LEU A 130 -7.53 5.10 12.66
CA LEU A 130 -6.87 3.84 12.96
C LEU A 130 -7.95 2.81 13.33
N LEU A 131 -8.09 1.76 12.52
CA LEU A 131 -9.13 0.72 12.65
C LEU A 131 -8.62 -0.57 13.28
#